data_AF-A0A955EV31-F1
#
_entry.id   AF-A0A955EV31-F1
#
_cell.length_a   1.000
_cell.length_b   1.000
_cell.length_c   1.000
_cell.angle_alpha   90.00
_cell.angle_beta   90.00
_cell.angle_gamma   90.00
#
_symmetry.space_group_name_H-M   'P 1'
#
loop_
_entity.id
_entity.type
_entity.pdbx_description
1 polymer ?
#
loop_
_entity_poly.entity_id
_entity_poly.type
_entity_poly.pdbx_seq_one_letter_code
_entity_poly.pdbx_strand_id
1 'polypeptide(L)'
;MAAHDDALPIARWGDAALEQVCRTGIPGYDPWSTAGPGHRFEVALARRAIAFFHDMLVFVEGERAGEPFDLEPWQAAIVGNLFGWVDGRTGLRRYREALVFVARKNGKTSLAAGLALYLLLCDGEPGGQVYSAAAEQSQAALIFRHAMQMVAKRPELAARTRVYRAFKSIEVGETGSIFRALTADAQTKHGLSVHGAVI
;
A
#
# COMPACT_ATOMS: atom_id res chain seq x y z
N MET A 1 28.82 10.56 -3.70
CA MET A 1 28.64 9.49 -2.71
C MET A 1 28.21 10.17 -1.42
N ALA A 2 26.94 10.55 -1.33
CA ALA A 2 26.41 11.30 -0.19
C ALA A 2 26.09 10.31 0.93
N ALA A 3 26.63 10.57 2.12
CA ALA A 3 26.30 9.86 3.34
C ALA A 3 24.80 10.02 3.60
N HIS A 4 24.05 8.93 3.45
CA HIS A 4 22.61 8.91 3.71
C HIS A 4 22.35 8.68 5.19
N ASP A 5 21.24 9.27 5.62
CA ASP A 5 20.68 9.36 6.97
C ASP A 5 20.17 7.99 7.47
N ASP A 6 21.06 6.98 7.53
CA ASP A 6 20.72 5.55 7.74
C ASP A 6 20.06 5.24 9.10
N ALA A 7 19.98 6.21 10.02
CA ALA A 7 19.32 6.05 11.31
C ALA A 7 17.81 6.37 11.29
N LEU A 8 17.33 7.14 10.29
CA LEU A 8 15.94 7.56 10.21
C LEU A 8 15.16 6.69 9.19
N PRO A 9 13.87 6.38 9.46
CA PRO A 9 13.04 5.68 8.49
C PRO A 9 12.81 6.53 7.25
N ILE A 10 12.67 5.90 6.07
CA ILE A 10 12.54 6.58 4.76
C ILE A 10 11.42 7.63 4.75
N ALA A 11 10.35 7.39 5.52
CA ALA A 11 9.24 8.32 5.71
C ALA A 11 9.68 9.73 6.22
N ARG A 12 10.85 9.82 6.85
CA ARG A 12 11.41 11.04 7.45
C ARG A 12 12.57 11.64 6.68
N TRP A 13 13.03 11.01 5.60
CA TRP A 13 14.10 11.53 4.77
C TRP A 13 13.69 12.84 4.07
N GLY A 14 14.64 13.71 3.74
CA GLY A 14 14.36 14.92 2.95
C GLY A 14 13.80 14.62 1.55
N ASP A 15 13.13 15.59 0.94
CA ASP A 15 12.42 15.40 -0.36
C ASP A 15 13.33 14.86 -1.46
N ALA A 16 14.53 15.44 -1.63
CA ALA A 16 15.50 14.97 -2.63
C ALA A 16 15.94 13.50 -2.40
N ALA A 17 16.08 13.08 -1.14
CA ALA A 17 16.44 11.70 -0.83
C ALA A 17 15.27 10.74 -1.07
N LEU A 18 14.05 11.15 -0.75
CA LEU A 18 12.84 10.36 -1.03
C LEU A 18 12.61 10.19 -2.54
N GLU A 19 12.78 11.27 -3.31
CA GLU A 19 12.75 11.23 -4.77
C GLU A 19 13.81 10.29 -5.32
N GLN A 20 15.04 10.36 -4.79
CA GLN A 20 16.12 9.48 -5.22
C GLN A 20 15.78 7.99 -4.97
N VAL A 21 15.22 7.64 -3.81
CA VAL A 21 14.73 6.27 -3.55
C VAL A 21 13.67 5.85 -4.56
N CYS A 22 12.70 6.72 -4.84
CA CYS A 22 11.66 6.43 -5.82
C CYS A 22 12.24 6.27 -7.23
N ARG A 23 13.33 6.96 -7.55
CA ARG A 23 13.97 6.89 -8.86
C ARG A 23 14.82 5.65 -9.06
N THR A 24 15.57 5.22 -8.03
CA THR A 24 16.59 4.15 -8.18
C THR A 24 16.27 2.87 -7.42
N GLY A 25 15.23 2.85 -6.58
CA GLY A 25 14.89 1.70 -5.75
C GLY A 25 14.26 0.52 -6.51
N ILE A 26 13.91 0.68 -7.79
CA ILE A 26 13.42 -0.41 -8.66
C ILE A 26 14.52 -0.74 -9.69
N PRO A 27 15.15 -1.93 -9.60
CA PRO A 27 16.24 -2.30 -10.51
C PRO A 27 15.83 -2.25 -11.98
N GLY A 28 16.61 -1.56 -12.80
CA GLY A 28 16.39 -1.49 -14.26
C GLY A 28 15.20 -0.63 -14.69
N TYR A 29 14.59 0.13 -13.77
CA TYR A 29 13.45 0.98 -14.08
C TYR A 29 13.68 2.41 -13.57
N ASP A 30 13.69 3.39 -14.49
CA ASP A 30 13.67 4.82 -14.15
C ASP A 30 12.26 5.40 -14.44
N PRO A 31 11.46 5.71 -13.41
CA PRO A 31 10.12 6.23 -13.61
C PRO A 31 10.08 7.64 -14.21
N TRP A 32 11.16 8.42 -14.10
CA TRP A 32 11.26 9.76 -14.72
C TRP A 32 11.49 9.65 -16.23
N SER A 33 12.34 8.72 -16.67
CA SER A 33 12.60 8.54 -18.11
C SER A 33 11.38 8.01 -18.87
N THR A 34 10.49 7.27 -18.18
CA THR A 34 9.30 6.65 -18.76
C THR A 34 8.02 7.47 -18.59
N ALA A 35 8.08 8.62 -17.90
CA ALA A 35 6.91 9.44 -17.56
C ALA A 35 6.10 9.90 -18.77
N GLY A 36 6.79 10.19 -19.87
CA GLY A 36 6.17 10.88 -21.00
C GLY A 36 5.72 12.30 -20.62
N PRO A 37 5.32 13.09 -21.62
CA PRO A 37 4.88 14.45 -21.42
C PRO A 37 3.61 14.51 -20.57
N GLY A 38 3.53 15.47 -19.66
CA GLY A 38 2.33 15.77 -18.89
C GLY A 38 2.21 15.06 -17.55
N HIS A 39 3.05 14.07 -17.23
CA HIS A 39 3.10 13.48 -15.89
C HIS A 39 4.11 14.20 -15.00
N ARG A 40 3.84 14.27 -13.70
CA ARG A 40 4.76 14.83 -12.71
C ARG A 40 4.80 13.97 -11.45
N PHE A 41 5.94 13.97 -10.80
CA PHE A 41 6.11 13.35 -9.49
C PHE A 41 5.83 14.38 -8.39
N GLU A 42 4.92 14.05 -7.50
CA GLU A 42 4.54 14.85 -6.35
C GLU A 42 5.12 14.21 -5.08
N VAL A 43 6.27 14.70 -4.64
CA VAL A 43 7.00 14.16 -3.47
C VAL A 43 6.13 14.13 -2.21
N ALA A 44 5.23 15.10 -2.04
CA ALA A 44 4.30 15.15 -0.92
C ALA A 44 3.29 13.98 -0.92
N LEU A 45 2.79 13.59 -2.09
CA LEU A 45 1.87 12.45 -2.23
C LEU A 45 2.61 11.12 -1.98
N ALA A 46 3.81 10.97 -2.55
CA ALA A 46 4.67 9.82 -2.29
C ALA A 46 5.01 9.70 -0.79
N ARG A 47 5.41 10.80 -0.16
CA ARG A 47 5.71 10.88 1.27
C ARG A 47 4.51 10.51 2.11
N ARG A 48 3.32 11.01 1.80
CA ARG A 48 2.09 10.65 2.52
C ARG A 48 1.84 9.14 2.49
N ALA A 49 2.04 8.51 1.33
CA ALA A 49 1.88 7.06 1.19
C ALA A 49 2.94 6.27 1.98
N ILE A 50 4.21 6.64 1.86
CA ILE A 50 5.31 5.98 2.60
C ILE A 50 5.16 6.19 4.10
N ALA A 51 4.83 7.40 4.54
CA ALA A 51 4.64 7.75 5.94
C ALA A 51 3.48 6.99 6.56
N PHE A 52 2.40 6.70 5.82
CA PHE A 52 1.32 5.85 6.32
C PHE A 52 1.80 4.48 6.82
N PHE A 53 2.76 3.85 6.15
CA PHE A 53 3.30 2.55 6.60
C PHE A 53 4.01 2.69 7.95
N HIS A 54 4.88 3.70 8.10
CA HIS A 54 5.59 3.95 9.35
C HIS A 54 4.64 4.42 10.48
N ASP A 55 3.78 5.39 10.18
CA ASP A 55 2.95 6.10 11.15
C ASP A 55 1.73 5.29 11.58
N MET A 56 1.15 4.50 10.67
CA MET A 56 -0.14 3.85 10.89
C MET A 56 -0.07 2.34 10.85
N LEU A 57 1.04 1.72 10.47
CA LEU A 57 1.16 0.26 10.42
C LEU A 57 2.32 -0.24 11.28
N VAL A 58 2.27 -1.52 11.57
CA VAL A 58 3.28 -2.23 12.37
C VAL A 58 3.57 -3.58 11.73
N PHE A 59 4.77 -4.11 11.96
CA PHE A 59 5.03 -5.51 11.65
C PHE A 59 4.15 -6.41 12.53
N VAL A 60 3.47 -7.37 11.91
CA VAL A 60 2.52 -8.25 12.62
C VAL A 60 3.13 -9.57 13.06
N GLU A 61 4.25 -9.97 12.45
CA GLU A 61 4.93 -11.23 12.68
C GLU A 61 6.45 -11.07 12.54
N GLY A 62 7.19 -12.10 12.98
CA GLY A 62 8.65 -12.09 12.98
C GLY A 62 9.26 -11.37 14.18
N GLU A 63 10.58 -11.22 14.16
CA GLU A 63 11.35 -10.63 15.26
C GLU A 63 10.99 -9.16 15.53
N ARG A 64 10.52 -8.45 14.50
CA ARG A 64 10.14 -7.04 14.55
C ARG A 64 8.67 -6.82 14.92
N ALA A 65 7.93 -7.86 15.31
CA ALA A 65 6.50 -7.76 15.54
C ALA A 65 6.15 -6.69 16.59
N GLY A 66 5.30 -5.74 16.23
CA GLY A 66 4.92 -4.59 17.04
C GLY A 66 5.71 -3.31 16.77
N GLU A 67 6.85 -3.40 16.10
CA GLU A 67 7.58 -2.22 15.63
C GLU A 67 6.84 -1.51 14.48
N PRO A 68 7.03 -0.19 14.31
CA PRO A 68 6.57 0.54 13.13
C PRO A 68 6.97 -0.16 11.83
N PHE A 69 6.07 -0.17 10.84
CA PHE A 69 6.38 -0.77 9.54
C PHE A 69 7.20 0.20 8.70
N ASP A 70 8.51 0.15 8.90
CA ASP A 70 9.48 0.82 8.04
C ASP A 70 9.65 0.09 6.72
N LEU A 71 9.32 0.77 5.63
CA LEU A 71 9.50 0.26 4.28
C LEU A 71 10.99 0.15 3.95
N GLU A 72 11.39 -0.98 3.38
CA GLU A 72 12.70 -1.12 2.74
C GLU A 72 12.77 -0.23 1.49
N PRO A 73 13.97 0.16 1.00
CA PRO A 73 14.12 1.07 -0.14
C PRO A 73 13.32 0.66 -1.38
N TRP A 74 13.27 -0.64 -1.71
CA TRP A 74 12.50 -1.13 -2.86
C TRP A 74 10.99 -1.05 -2.63
N GLN A 75 10.52 -1.28 -1.39
CA GLN A 75 9.11 -1.17 -1.04
C GLN A 75 8.68 0.30 -1.07
N ALA A 76 9.50 1.19 -0.52
CA ALA A 76 9.29 2.63 -0.56
C ALA A 76 9.29 3.16 -2.01
N ALA A 77 10.15 2.63 -2.87
CA ALA A 77 10.13 2.98 -4.28
C ALA A 77 8.84 2.55 -4.97
N ILE A 78 8.32 1.34 -4.71
CA ILE A 78 7.04 0.90 -5.27
C ILE A 78 5.89 1.76 -4.77
N VAL A 79 5.76 1.94 -3.45
CA VAL A 79 4.69 2.74 -2.82
C VAL A 79 4.78 4.19 -3.28
N GLY A 80 5.96 4.80 -3.20
CA GLY A 80 6.20 6.17 -3.60
C GLY A 80 5.89 6.42 -5.06
N ASN A 81 6.24 5.50 -5.96
CA ASN A 81 5.88 5.64 -7.37
C ASN A 81 4.38 5.48 -7.61
N LEU A 82 3.73 4.47 -7.01
CA LEU A 82 2.30 4.21 -7.19
C LEU A 82 1.42 5.40 -6.81
N PHE A 83 1.78 6.10 -5.73
CA PHE A 83 0.97 7.20 -5.19
C PHE A 83 1.54 8.59 -5.44
N GLY A 84 2.81 8.71 -5.83
CA GLY A 84 3.48 9.99 -6.09
C GLY A 84 3.34 10.50 -7.52
N TRP A 85 3.20 9.62 -8.51
CA TRP A 85 3.06 10.06 -9.90
C TRP A 85 1.62 10.37 -10.27
N VAL A 86 1.41 11.57 -10.81
CA VAL A 86 0.10 12.03 -11.28
C VAL A 86 0.15 12.54 -12.72
N ASP A 87 -0.96 12.41 -13.42
CA ASP A 87 -1.22 13.17 -14.63
C ASP A 87 -1.40 14.65 -14.26
N GLY A 88 -0.63 15.50 -14.94
CA GLY A 88 -0.49 16.89 -14.57
C GLY A 88 -1.72 17.73 -14.84
N ARG A 89 -2.63 17.25 -15.69
CA ARG A 89 -3.85 17.95 -16.11
C ARG A 89 -5.05 17.58 -15.25
N THR A 90 -5.17 16.30 -14.92
CA THR A 90 -6.31 15.72 -14.19
C THR A 90 -6.03 15.54 -12.70
N GLY A 91 -4.77 15.47 -12.30
CA GLY A 91 -4.36 15.14 -10.93
C GLY A 91 -4.54 13.67 -10.56
N LEU A 92 -4.97 12.82 -11.50
CA LEU A 92 -5.17 11.39 -11.27
C LEU A 92 -3.84 10.64 -11.27
N ARG A 93 -3.76 9.51 -10.56
CA ARG A 93 -2.56 8.66 -10.55
C ARG A 93 -2.18 8.21 -11.96
N ARG A 94 -0.88 8.29 -12.26
CA ARG A 94 -0.28 7.73 -13.48
C ARG A 94 -0.37 6.21 -13.49
N TYR A 95 0.03 5.57 -12.39
CA TYR A 95 0.03 4.12 -12.29
C TYR A 95 -1.28 3.64 -11.68
N ARG A 96 -1.98 2.80 -12.46
CA ARG A 96 -3.19 2.10 -12.02
C ARG A 96 -2.94 0.64 -11.69
N GLU A 97 -1.82 0.10 -12.16
CA GLU A 97 -1.45 -1.30 -12.03
C GLU A 97 0.05 -1.41 -11.71
N ALA A 98 0.41 -2.39 -10.89
CA ALA A 98 1.79 -2.73 -10.57
C ALA A 98 1.93 -4.25 -10.55
N LEU A 99 2.84 -4.78 -11.35
CA LEU A 99 3.23 -6.19 -11.31
C LEU A 99 4.61 -6.30 -10.67
N VAL A 100 4.67 -6.90 -9.48
CA VAL A 100 5.89 -6.95 -8.68
C VAL A 100 6.32 -8.39 -8.45
N PHE A 101 7.48 -8.76 -9.00
CA PHE A 101 8.08 -10.07 -8.79
C PHE A 101 9.03 -10.03 -7.60
N VAL A 102 8.65 -10.71 -6.51
CA VAL A 102 9.44 -10.75 -5.27
C VAL A 102 9.64 -12.18 -4.80
N ALA A 103 10.88 -12.53 -4.45
CA ALA A 103 11.20 -13.84 -3.89
C ALA A 103 10.47 -14.09 -2.55
N ARG A 104 10.34 -15.36 -2.15
CA ARG A 104 9.70 -15.75 -0.89
C ARG A 104 10.44 -15.13 0.31
N LYS A 105 9.67 -14.83 1.38
CA LYS A 105 10.14 -14.24 2.66
C LYS A 105 10.65 -12.79 2.62
N ASN A 106 10.33 -12.01 1.58
CA ASN A 106 10.67 -10.58 1.50
C ASN A 106 9.49 -9.65 1.90
N GLY A 107 8.68 -10.04 2.88
CA GLY A 107 7.62 -9.15 3.41
C GLY A 107 6.47 -8.79 2.46
N LYS A 108 6.33 -9.43 1.29
CA LYS A 108 5.32 -9.08 0.28
C LYS A 108 3.87 -9.11 0.79
N THR A 109 3.53 -10.03 1.69
CA THR A 109 2.18 -10.13 2.27
C THR A 109 1.86 -8.93 3.17
N SER A 110 2.84 -8.49 3.97
CA SER A 110 2.70 -7.31 4.81
C SER A 110 2.59 -6.05 3.96
N LEU A 111 3.40 -5.93 2.91
CA LEU A 111 3.30 -4.83 1.94
C LEU A 111 1.92 -4.79 1.27
N ALA A 112 1.42 -5.93 0.80
CA ALA A 112 0.08 -6.08 0.22
C ALA A 112 -1.03 -5.64 1.18
N ALA A 113 -0.95 -6.03 2.45
CA ALA A 113 -1.91 -5.62 3.47
C ALA A 113 -1.87 -4.10 3.72
N GLY A 114 -0.67 -3.50 3.78
CA GLY A 114 -0.52 -2.06 3.94
C GLY A 114 -1.03 -1.26 2.74
N LEU A 115 -0.78 -1.74 1.51
CA LEU A 115 -1.34 -1.14 0.29
C LEU A 115 -2.87 -1.19 0.31
N ALA A 116 -3.46 -2.33 0.66
CA ALA A 116 -4.92 -2.47 0.76
C ALA A 116 -5.52 -1.53 1.82
N LEU A 117 -4.87 -1.39 2.98
CA LEU A 117 -5.30 -0.44 4.02
C LEU A 117 -5.14 1.01 3.58
N TYR A 118 -4.07 1.36 2.86
CA TYR A 118 -3.89 2.71 2.33
C TYR A 118 -4.99 3.07 1.34
N LEU A 119 -5.28 2.18 0.39
CA LEU A 119 -6.37 2.37 -0.58
C LEU A 119 -7.72 2.51 0.14
N LEU A 120 -7.94 1.71 1.20
CA LEU A 120 -9.18 1.72 1.97
C LEU A 120 -9.39 3.01 2.77
N LEU A 121 -8.32 3.55 3.37
CA LEU A 121 -8.40 4.61 4.39
C LEU A 121 -7.95 5.99 3.92
N CYS A 122 -7.11 6.05 2.89
CA CYS A 122 -6.35 7.25 2.55
C CYS A 122 -6.55 7.74 1.12
N ASP A 123 -7.14 6.95 0.23
CA ASP A 123 -7.26 7.28 -1.20
C ASP A 123 -8.43 8.22 -1.53
N GLY A 124 -9.29 8.49 -0.54
CA GLY A 124 -10.35 9.51 -0.64
C GLY A 124 -11.60 9.07 -1.41
N GLU A 125 -11.78 7.77 -1.67
CA GLU A 125 -12.94 7.21 -2.37
C GLU A 125 -14.08 6.87 -1.39
N PRO A 126 -15.23 7.57 -1.43
CA PRO A 126 -16.42 7.17 -0.68
C PRO A 126 -16.98 5.85 -1.20
N GLY A 127 -17.27 4.91 -0.30
CA GLY A 127 -17.79 3.58 -0.68
C GLY A 127 -16.78 2.72 -1.46
N GLY A 128 -15.50 3.07 -1.44
CA GLY A 128 -14.45 2.35 -2.17
C GLY A 128 -14.38 0.88 -1.79
N GLN A 129 -14.34 -0.01 -2.79
CA GLN A 129 -14.24 -1.46 -2.57
C GLN A 129 -12.83 -1.93 -2.91
N VAL A 130 -12.10 -2.36 -1.88
CA VAL A 130 -10.74 -2.89 -1.97
C VAL A 130 -10.76 -4.40 -1.77
N TYR A 131 -10.05 -5.13 -2.62
CA TYR A 131 -10.07 -6.59 -2.60
C TYR A 131 -8.67 -7.18 -2.45
N SER A 132 -8.57 -8.30 -1.73
CA SER A 132 -7.44 -9.21 -1.92
C SER A 132 -7.90 -10.46 -2.66
N ALA A 133 -7.16 -10.85 -3.69
CA ALA A 133 -7.37 -12.07 -4.45
C ALA A 133 -6.08 -12.88 -4.49
N ALA A 134 -6.20 -14.17 -4.76
CA ALA A 134 -5.08 -15.08 -5.01
C ALA A 134 -5.63 -16.36 -5.63
N ALA A 135 -4.76 -17.15 -6.27
CA ALA A 135 -5.13 -18.46 -6.80
C ALA A 135 -5.69 -19.40 -5.71
N GLU A 136 -5.17 -19.30 -4.49
CA GLU A 136 -5.67 -20.05 -3.34
C GLU A 136 -6.29 -19.09 -2.32
N GLN A 137 -7.52 -19.37 -1.87
CA GLN A 137 -8.24 -18.52 -0.92
C GLN A 137 -7.47 -18.34 0.40
N SER A 138 -6.65 -19.32 0.81
CA SER A 138 -5.82 -19.22 2.01
C SER A 138 -4.82 -18.07 1.90
N GLN A 139 -4.28 -17.80 0.71
CA GLN A 139 -3.35 -16.70 0.45
C GLN A 139 -4.05 -15.34 0.51
N ALA A 140 -5.22 -15.20 -0.11
CA ALA A 140 -6.02 -13.98 0.01
C ALA A 140 -6.41 -13.68 1.48
N ALA A 141 -6.67 -14.75 2.26
CA ALA A 141 -6.98 -14.64 3.68
C ALA A 141 -5.76 -14.25 4.55
N LEU A 142 -4.53 -14.51 4.11
CA LEU A 142 -3.32 -14.05 4.81
C LEU A 142 -3.23 -12.51 4.77
N ILE A 143 -3.50 -11.89 3.62
CA ILE A 143 -3.51 -10.44 3.49
C ILE A 143 -4.54 -9.81 4.45
N PHE A 144 -5.76 -10.36 4.50
CA PHE A 144 -6.77 -9.92 5.47
C PHE A 144 -6.29 -10.06 6.92
N ARG A 145 -5.65 -11.18 7.24
CA ARG A 145 -5.14 -11.43 8.59
C ARG A 145 -4.10 -10.40 9.01
N HIS A 146 -3.19 -10.03 8.12
CA HIS A 146 -2.20 -8.97 8.37
C HIS A 146 -2.89 -7.62 8.54
N ALA A 147 -3.80 -7.25 7.63
CA ALA A 147 -4.51 -5.99 7.68
C ALA A 147 -5.32 -5.81 8.98
N MET A 148 -6.07 -6.84 9.38
CA MET A 148 -6.81 -6.82 10.65
C MET A 148 -5.89 -6.67 11.86
N GLN A 149 -4.73 -7.34 11.87
CA GLN A 149 -3.78 -7.22 12.99
C GLN A 149 -3.13 -5.84 13.06
N MET A 150 -2.80 -5.24 11.91
CA MET A 150 -2.32 -3.86 11.84
C MET A 150 -3.36 -2.88 12.39
N VAL A 151 -4.62 -3.03 11.97
CA VAL A 151 -5.75 -2.23 12.48
C VAL A 151 -5.91 -2.42 13.99
N ALA A 152 -5.90 -3.65 14.49
CA ALA A 152 -6.07 -3.93 15.92
C ALA A 152 -4.94 -3.36 16.80
N LYS A 153 -3.72 -3.25 16.26
CA LYS A 153 -2.57 -2.68 16.98
C LYS A 153 -2.52 -1.15 16.96
N ARG A 154 -3.42 -0.49 16.23
CA ARG A 154 -3.46 0.98 16.10
C ARG A 154 -4.82 1.53 16.51
N PRO A 155 -4.93 2.13 17.71
CA PRO A 155 -6.20 2.64 18.24
C PRO A 155 -6.93 3.58 17.27
N GLU A 156 -6.21 4.44 16.55
CA GLU A 156 -6.80 5.36 15.58
C GLU A 156 -7.46 4.63 14.41
N LEU A 157 -6.86 3.53 13.93
CA LEU A 157 -7.44 2.71 12.88
C LEU A 157 -8.61 1.88 13.41
N ALA A 158 -8.46 1.29 14.59
CA ALA A 158 -9.50 0.49 15.24
C ALA A 158 -10.76 1.32 15.52
N ALA A 159 -10.61 2.60 15.90
CA ALA A 159 -11.74 3.50 16.13
C ALA A 159 -12.52 3.84 14.84
N ARG A 160 -11.83 3.87 13.69
CA ARG A 160 -12.42 4.24 12.38
C ARG A 160 -12.99 3.06 11.62
N THR A 161 -12.65 1.83 12.02
CA THR A 161 -12.96 0.63 11.25
C THR A 161 -13.75 -0.41 12.03
N ARG A 162 -14.48 -1.25 11.32
CA ARG A 162 -15.15 -2.44 11.86
C ARG A 162 -14.61 -3.67 11.16
N VAL A 163 -14.12 -4.63 11.95
CA VAL A 163 -13.55 -5.87 11.41
C VAL A 163 -14.56 -7.00 11.51
N TYR A 164 -14.85 -7.63 10.38
CA TYR A 164 -15.72 -8.78 10.25
C TYR A 164 -14.91 -10.04 9.92
N ARG A 165 -14.49 -10.77 10.96
CA ARG A 165 -13.62 -11.96 10.82
C ARG A 165 -14.23 -13.07 9.97
N ALA A 166 -15.52 -13.36 10.17
CA ALA A 166 -16.23 -14.40 9.42
C ALA A 166 -16.27 -14.13 7.91
N PHE A 167 -16.41 -12.86 7.54
CA PHE A 167 -16.46 -12.40 6.14
C PHE A 167 -15.10 -11.97 5.59
N LYS A 168 -14.03 -12.10 6.38
CA LYS A 168 -12.68 -11.64 6.06
C LYS A 168 -12.69 -10.21 5.48
N SER A 169 -13.42 -9.30 6.14
CA SER A 169 -13.59 -7.92 5.68
C SER A 169 -13.37 -6.87 6.76
N ILE A 170 -13.01 -5.67 6.33
CA ILE A 170 -12.84 -4.47 7.16
C ILE A 170 -13.66 -3.35 6.51
N GLU A 171 -14.50 -2.69 7.28
CA GLU A 171 -15.33 -1.56 6.84
C GLU A 171 -14.85 -0.27 7.50
N VAL A 172 -14.80 0.83 6.75
CA VAL A 172 -14.55 2.18 7.27
C VAL A 172 -15.89 2.86 7.49
N GLY A 173 -16.24 3.16 8.75
CA GLY A 173 -17.58 3.66 9.08
C GLY A 173 -17.90 5.03 8.47
N GLU A 174 -16.89 5.89 8.33
CA GLU A 174 -17.04 7.26 7.80
C GLU A 174 -17.36 7.28 6.29
N THR A 175 -16.64 6.46 5.51
CA THR A 175 -16.76 6.46 4.05
C THR A 175 -17.65 5.34 3.52
N GLY A 176 -17.98 4.34 4.34
CA GLY A 176 -18.62 3.11 3.90
C GLY A 176 -17.71 2.21 3.04
N SER A 177 -16.41 2.53 2.93
CA SER A 177 -15.46 1.77 2.13
C SER A 177 -15.21 0.40 2.76
N ILE A 178 -14.99 -0.62 1.93
CA ILE A 178 -14.81 -2.00 2.40
C ILE A 178 -13.56 -2.62 1.80
N PHE A 179 -12.76 -3.26 2.66
CA PHE A 179 -11.77 -4.24 2.25
C PHE A 179 -12.33 -5.65 2.42
N ARG A 180 -12.15 -6.54 1.45
CA ARG A 180 -12.56 -7.96 1.56
C ARG A 180 -11.60 -8.91 0.86
N ALA A 181 -11.23 -10.00 1.53
CA ALA A 181 -10.57 -11.12 0.87
C ALA A 181 -11.57 -11.93 0.04
N LEU A 182 -11.37 -11.97 -1.28
CA LEU A 182 -12.24 -12.69 -2.19
C LEU A 182 -12.07 -14.21 -2.03
N THR A 183 -13.19 -14.90 -2.12
CA THR A 183 -13.23 -16.35 -2.26
C THR A 183 -13.08 -16.74 -3.73
N ALA A 184 -12.73 -17.99 -4.02
CA ALA A 184 -12.61 -18.48 -5.39
C ALA A 184 -13.88 -18.22 -6.21
N ASP A 185 -15.07 -18.44 -5.61
CA ASP A 185 -16.36 -18.21 -6.27
C ASP A 185 -16.73 -16.73 -6.47
N ALA A 186 -16.09 -15.82 -5.72
CA ALA A 186 -16.30 -14.38 -5.89
C ALA A 186 -15.43 -13.80 -7.00
N GLN A 187 -14.27 -14.41 -7.28
CA GLN A 187 -13.37 -13.99 -8.36
C GLN A 187 -13.98 -14.20 -9.75
N THR A 188 -14.93 -15.13 -9.89
CA THR A 188 -15.61 -15.44 -11.15
C THR A 188 -16.83 -14.55 -11.44
N LYS A 189 -17.13 -13.56 -10.57
CA LYS A 189 -18.29 -12.67 -10.71
C LYS A 189 -17.90 -11.29 -11.25
N HIS A 190 -18.42 -10.92 -12.42
CA HIS A 190 -18.17 -9.64 -13.11
C HIS A 190 -18.87 -8.40 -12.50
N GLY A 191 -19.42 -8.50 -11.29
CA GLY A 191 -20.26 -7.45 -10.68
C GLY A 191 -19.60 -6.59 -9.61
N LEU A 192 -18.28 -6.69 -9.41
CA LEU A 192 -17.58 -5.95 -8.36
C LEU A 192 -17.21 -4.54 -8.81
N SER A 193 -17.56 -3.53 -8.02
CA SER A 193 -17.15 -2.14 -8.24
C SER A 193 -15.79 -1.88 -7.60
N VAL A 194 -14.73 -2.36 -8.27
CA VAL A 194 -13.37 -2.38 -7.71
C VAL A 194 -12.75 -0.98 -7.72
N HIS A 195 -12.44 -0.47 -6.53
CA HIS A 195 -11.58 0.70 -6.36
C HIS A 195 -10.10 0.29 -6.34
N GLY A 196 -9.78 -0.82 -5.67
CA GLY A 196 -8.42 -1.34 -5.60
C GLY A 196 -8.38 -2.85 -5.41
N ALA A 197 -7.33 -3.49 -5.93
CA ALA A 197 -7.12 -4.93 -5.74
C ALA A 197 -5.65 -5.24 -5.52
N VAL A 198 -5.38 -6.18 -4.62
CA VAL A 198 -4.05 -6.81 -4.46
C VAL A 198 -4.20 -8.29 -4.75
N ILE A 199 -3.42 -8.80 -5.72
CA ILE A 199 -3.57 -10.13 -6.32
C ILE A 199 -2.29 -10.94 -6.12
#